data_AF-A0A7S2TI20-F1
#
_entry.id   AF-A0A7S2TI20-F1
#
_cell.length_a   1.000
_cell.length_b   1.000
_cell.length_c   1.000
_cell.angle_alpha   90.00
_cell.angle_beta   90.00
_cell.angle_gamma   90.00
#
_symmetry.space_group_name_H-M   'P 1'
#
loop_
_entity.id
_entity.type
_entity.pdbx_description
1 polymer ?
#
loop_
_entity_poly.entity_id
_entity_poly.type
_entity_poly.pdbx_seq_one_letter_code
_entity_poly.pdbx_strand_id
1 'polypeptide(L)'
;MNGPSETSYLLMENKRIHKVHSKVLRDIEGYQIVNINPWAASAMFFKAAFCSLSFVGMRFLLKHLGHESNTPISSVTAFMAGTYFVLSILFKGILDEYSECARMPTRITSEVVQYREIWELFGTRDEVFQVSKILSDFVEKVIMGIRNPKHGITGLDSILDDFEDLHDMQVSLVQDPESHKQHPNMNPMTVASSLSKQLNVIRAHILRADHVSRCNYLPVGAAFNWIISICCTMVLLSVTTTDIIQELTLLPSLVLFVYLFVMFMTEMDDPFDINSSISVSIESLEKLHSTTRQWLEEFDRRSS
;
A
#
# COMPACT_ATOMS: atom_id res chain seq x y z
N MET A 1 -28.26 -47.10 17.92
CA MET A 1 -27.13 -46.42 17.27
C MET A 1 -27.32 -44.93 17.49
N ASN A 2 -26.65 -44.36 18.48
CA ASN A 2 -26.75 -42.92 18.75
C ASN A 2 -25.84 -42.21 17.74
N GLY A 3 -26.45 -41.44 16.83
CA GLY A 3 -25.72 -40.60 15.90
C GLY A 3 -24.84 -39.58 16.66
N PRO A 4 -23.83 -39.01 16.01
CA PRO A 4 -22.99 -37.99 16.63
C PRO A 4 -23.87 -36.86 17.16
N SER A 5 -23.63 -36.44 18.40
CA SER A 5 -24.36 -35.31 19.00
C SER A 5 -24.15 -34.06 18.15
N GLU A 6 -25.18 -33.21 18.08
CA GLU A 6 -25.19 -31.92 17.36
C GLU A 6 -23.97 -31.04 17.72
N THR A 7 -23.50 -31.12 18.96
CA THR A 7 -22.27 -30.48 19.45
C THR A 7 -20.99 -30.98 18.77
N SER A 8 -20.95 -32.23 18.31
CA SER A 8 -19.80 -32.80 17.59
C SER A 8 -19.74 -32.31 16.14
N TYR A 9 -20.88 -32.01 15.52
CA TYR A 9 -20.94 -31.41 14.18
C TYR A 9 -20.44 -29.97 14.19
N LEU A 10 -20.93 -29.15 15.12
CA LEU A 10 -20.48 -27.76 15.28
C LEU A 10 -18.97 -27.67 15.60
N LEU A 11 -18.43 -28.60 16.39
CA LEU A 11 -16.99 -28.66 16.69
C LEU A 11 -16.14 -29.09 15.49
N MET A 12 -16.65 -29.97 14.63
CA MET A 12 -15.96 -30.38 13.39
C MET A 12 -15.97 -29.28 12.34
N GLU A 13 -17.09 -28.58 12.20
CA GLU A 13 -17.26 -27.48 11.25
C GLU A 13 -16.40 -26.27 11.65
N ASN A 14 -16.40 -25.92 12.94
CA ASN A 14 -15.55 -24.87 13.49
C ASN A 14 -14.04 -25.19 13.34
N LYS A 15 -13.63 -26.45 13.53
CA LYS A 15 -12.25 -26.90 13.22
C LYS A 15 -11.90 -26.82 11.72
N ARG A 16 -12.88 -27.01 10.83
CA ARG A 16 -12.67 -26.91 9.37
C ARG A 16 -12.45 -25.46 8.96
N ILE A 17 -13.29 -24.55 9.45
CA ILE A 17 -13.19 -23.10 9.25
C ILE A 17 -11.85 -22.60 9.79
N HIS A 18 -11.47 -22.99 11.01
CA HIS A 18 -10.17 -22.60 11.59
C HIS A 18 -8.96 -23.09 10.79
N LYS A 19 -9.06 -24.26 10.15
CA LYS A 19 -7.99 -24.85 9.34
C LYS A 19 -7.85 -24.15 7.99
N VAL A 20 -8.96 -23.78 7.34
CA VAL A 20 -8.98 -22.97 6.11
C VAL A 20 -8.46 -21.56 6.42
N HIS A 21 -8.93 -20.95 7.51
CA HIS A 21 -8.48 -19.65 8.03
C HIS A 21 -6.96 -19.62 8.26
N SER A 22 -6.40 -20.64 8.94
CA SER A 22 -4.96 -20.74 9.18
C SER A 22 -4.12 -20.95 7.91
N LYS A 23 -4.73 -21.44 6.82
CA LYS A 23 -4.06 -21.68 5.55
C LYS A 23 -4.09 -20.44 4.68
N VAL A 24 -5.25 -19.77 4.59
CA VAL A 24 -5.42 -18.51 3.87
C VAL A 24 -4.58 -17.41 4.52
N LEU A 25 -4.59 -17.28 5.85
CA LEU A 25 -3.74 -16.32 6.56
C LEU A 25 -2.23 -16.62 6.39
N ARG A 26 -1.81 -17.89 6.46
CA ARG A 26 -0.41 -18.26 6.20
C ARG A 26 0.04 -17.97 4.78
N ASP A 27 -0.84 -18.15 3.81
CA ASP A 27 -0.54 -17.82 2.41
C ASP A 27 -0.49 -16.30 2.17
N ILE A 28 -1.14 -15.50 3.01
CA ILE A 28 -1.21 -14.03 2.91
C ILE A 28 -0.07 -13.35 3.70
N GLU A 29 0.35 -13.90 4.83
CA GLU A 29 1.42 -13.35 5.68
C GLU A 29 2.83 -13.37 5.04
N GLY A 30 3.02 -14.14 3.97
CA GLY A 30 4.31 -14.26 3.27
C GLY A 30 4.63 -13.13 2.28
N TYR A 31 3.68 -12.24 1.97
CA TYR A 31 3.81 -11.30 0.85
C TYR A 31 4.02 -9.86 1.33
N GLN A 32 5.26 -9.56 1.73
CA GLN A 32 5.80 -8.19 1.65
C GLN A 32 6.75 -8.13 0.45
N ILE A 33 6.23 -8.31 -0.76
CA ILE A 33 7.04 -8.17 -1.97
C ILE A 33 6.92 -6.72 -2.41
N VAL A 34 7.93 -5.92 -2.05
CA VAL A 34 8.20 -4.67 -2.76
C VAL A 34 8.51 -5.06 -4.20
N ASN A 35 7.67 -4.66 -5.14
CA ASN A 35 7.94 -4.93 -6.55
C ASN A 35 8.89 -3.87 -7.06
N ILE A 36 10.18 -4.21 -7.14
CA ILE A 36 11.20 -3.32 -7.69
C ILE A 36 11.35 -3.64 -9.17
N ASN A 37 10.97 -2.71 -10.04
CA ASN A 37 11.22 -2.86 -11.46
C ASN A 37 12.73 -2.64 -11.75
N PRO A 38 13.48 -3.69 -12.16
CA PRO A 38 14.94 -3.59 -12.34
C PRO A 38 15.32 -2.62 -13.46
N TRP A 39 14.47 -2.45 -14.46
CA TRP A 39 14.69 -1.49 -15.55
C TRP A 39 14.55 -0.06 -15.07
N ALA A 40 13.54 0.22 -14.24
CA ALA A 40 13.33 1.55 -13.69
C ALA A 40 14.44 1.91 -12.69
N ALA A 41 14.86 0.96 -11.85
CA ALA A 41 16.03 1.12 -10.96
C ALA A 41 17.32 1.41 -11.75
N SER A 42 17.55 0.69 -12.84
CA SER A 42 18.70 0.93 -13.73
C SER A 42 18.61 2.32 -14.38
N ALA A 43 17.43 2.71 -14.86
CA ALA A 43 17.20 4.02 -15.47
C ALA A 43 17.46 5.17 -14.47
N MET A 44 17.06 5.01 -13.20
CA MET A 44 17.38 5.97 -12.15
C MET A 44 18.88 6.10 -11.91
N PHE A 45 19.59 4.97 -11.85
CA PHE A 45 21.04 4.97 -11.72
C PHE A 45 21.71 5.72 -12.88
N PHE A 46 21.30 5.46 -14.13
CA PHE A 46 21.84 6.16 -15.29
C PHE A 46 21.55 7.66 -15.27
N LYS A 47 20.33 8.08 -14.88
CA LYS A 47 19.99 9.51 -14.72
C LYS A 47 20.87 10.17 -13.66
N ALA A 48 21.06 9.53 -12.52
CA ALA A 48 21.88 10.05 -11.43
C ALA A 48 23.37 10.11 -11.83
N ALA A 49 23.88 9.08 -12.52
CA ALA A 49 25.24 9.06 -13.06
C ALA A 49 25.47 10.16 -14.11
N PHE A 50 24.51 10.38 -15.01
CA PHE A 50 24.57 11.47 -15.98
C PHE A 50 24.59 12.85 -15.31
N CYS A 51 23.77 13.05 -14.27
CA CYS A 51 23.78 14.29 -13.48
C CYS A 51 25.13 14.50 -12.78
N SER A 52 25.68 13.44 -12.18
CA SER A 52 26.99 13.47 -11.52
C SER A 52 28.14 13.78 -12.49
N LEU A 53 28.13 13.20 -13.69
CA LEU A 53 29.10 13.51 -14.75
C LEU A 53 28.96 14.94 -15.26
N SER A 54 27.73 15.40 -15.47
CA SER A 54 27.45 16.79 -15.89
C SER A 54 27.98 17.79 -14.86
N PHE A 55 27.85 17.46 -13.58
CA PHE A 55 28.41 18.25 -12.49
C PHE A 55 29.94 18.34 -12.55
N VAL A 56 30.64 17.22 -12.77
CA VAL A 56 32.10 17.20 -12.95
C VAL A 56 32.51 18.07 -14.13
N GLY A 57 31.81 17.94 -15.27
CA GLY A 57 32.06 18.75 -16.45
C GLY A 57 31.87 20.25 -16.20
N MET A 58 30.80 20.62 -15.50
CA MET A 58 30.54 22.01 -15.12
C MET A 58 31.62 22.57 -14.19
N ARG A 59 32.08 21.78 -13.21
CA ARG A 59 33.16 22.20 -12.31
C ARG A 59 34.47 22.41 -13.06
N PHE A 60 34.83 21.49 -13.95
CA PHE A 60 36.01 21.59 -14.81
C PHE A 60 35.98 22.88 -15.64
N LEU A 61 34.81 23.21 -16.22
CA LEU A 61 34.62 24.42 -17.01
C LEU A 61 34.77 25.69 -16.17
N LEU A 62 34.19 25.74 -14.96
CA LEU A 62 34.37 26.85 -14.03
C LEU A 62 35.83 27.08 -13.64
N LYS A 63 36.58 25.99 -13.42
CA LYS A 63 38.02 26.05 -13.13
C LYS A 63 38.80 26.61 -14.31
N HIS A 64 38.46 26.20 -15.53
CA HIS A 64 39.09 26.73 -16.74
C HIS A 64 38.80 28.22 -16.98
N LEU A 65 37.63 28.71 -16.55
CA LEU A 65 37.26 30.13 -16.56
C LEU A 65 37.88 30.95 -15.41
N GLY A 66 38.79 30.37 -14.63
CA GLY A 66 39.44 31.05 -13.50
C GLY A 66 38.50 31.34 -12.32
N HIS A 67 37.32 30.72 -12.28
CA HIS A 67 36.41 30.80 -11.13
C HIS A 67 36.84 29.76 -10.10
N GLU A 68 37.86 30.11 -9.33
CA GLU A 68 38.21 29.40 -8.10
C GLU A 68 37.30 29.91 -6.99
N SER A 69 36.38 29.05 -6.55
CA SER A 69 35.64 29.30 -5.31
C SER A 69 36.61 29.30 -4.12
N ASN A 70 36.16 29.64 -2.91
CA ASN A 70 36.99 29.63 -1.69
C ASN A 70 36.39 28.76 -0.57
N THR A 71 35.38 27.93 -0.85
CA THR A 71 34.68 27.18 0.19
C THR A 71 35.48 25.95 0.60
N PRO A 72 35.92 25.84 1.86
CA PRO A 72 36.71 24.71 2.33
C PRO A 72 35.87 23.43 2.36
N ILE A 73 36.52 22.29 2.08
CA ILE A 73 35.89 20.95 2.07
C ILE A 73 35.18 20.65 3.40
N SER A 74 35.73 21.09 4.53
CA SER A 74 35.14 20.87 5.86
C SER A 74 33.76 21.52 6.03
N SER A 75 33.51 22.67 5.40
CA SER A 75 32.18 23.30 5.39
C SER A 75 31.18 22.48 4.60
N VAL A 76 31.63 21.86 3.51
CA VAL A 76 30.77 21.05 2.65
C VAL A 76 30.47 19.69 3.27
N THR A 77 31.44 19.04 3.92
CA THR A 77 31.15 17.81 4.65
C THR A 77 30.17 18.05 5.80
N ALA A 78 30.29 19.17 6.53
CA ALA A 78 29.32 19.56 7.54
C ALA A 78 27.92 19.82 6.96
N PHE A 79 27.83 20.55 5.84
CA PHE A 79 26.58 20.79 5.14
C PHE A 79 25.92 19.49 4.64
N MET A 80 26.71 18.59 4.05
CA MET A 80 26.23 17.30 3.57
C MET A 80 25.75 16.41 4.73
N ALA A 81 26.45 16.41 5.87
CA ALA A 81 26.01 15.68 7.06
C ALA A 81 24.66 16.19 7.56
N GLY A 82 24.48 17.53 7.64
CA GLY A 82 23.19 18.14 8.00
C GLY A 82 22.10 17.82 6.99
N THR A 83 22.43 17.82 5.70
CA THR A 83 21.48 17.45 4.64
C THR A 83 21.06 15.99 4.75
N TYR A 84 22.01 15.07 4.93
CA TYR A 84 21.69 13.64 5.12
C TYR A 84 20.85 13.41 6.37
N PHE A 85 21.09 14.15 7.43
CA PHE A 85 20.25 14.08 8.63
C PHE A 85 18.79 14.48 8.32
N VAL A 86 18.57 15.60 7.62
CA VAL A 86 17.22 16.05 7.22
C VAL A 86 16.57 15.05 6.26
N LEU A 87 17.30 14.60 5.23
CA LEU A 87 16.83 13.61 4.28
C LEU A 87 16.48 12.29 4.98
N SER A 88 17.24 11.86 5.98
CA SER A 88 16.96 10.63 6.75
C SER A 88 15.67 10.73 7.55
N ILE A 89 15.36 11.91 8.13
CA ILE A 89 14.10 12.14 8.85
C ILE A 89 12.93 12.09 7.86
N LEU A 90 13.04 12.74 6.71
CA LEU A 90 12.02 12.72 5.66
C LEU A 90 11.81 11.30 5.14
N PHE A 91 12.89 10.60 4.84
CA PHE A 91 12.86 9.23 4.36
C PHE A 91 12.19 8.29 5.36
N LYS A 92 12.46 8.44 6.67
CA LYS A 92 11.79 7.66 7.69
C LYS A 92 10.27 7.84 7.63
N GLY A 93 9.79 9.09 7.52
CA GLY A 93 8.35 9.37 7.39
C GLY A 93 7.73 8.71 6.16
N ILE A 94 8.40 8.82 5.00
CA ILE A 94 7.96 8.18 3.75
C ILE A 94 7.96 6.65 3.91
N LEU A 95 8.99 6.08 4.53
CA LEU A 95 9.12 4.64 4.71
C LEU A 95 8.05 4.07 5.65
N ASP A 96 7.79 4.73 6.78
CA ASP A 96 6.78 4.31 7.75
C ASP A 96 5.40 4.29 7.06
N GLU A 97 5.07 5.32 6.30
CA GLU A 97 3.79 5.43 5.60
C GLU A 97 3.69 4.48 4.40
N TYR A 98 4.75 4.33 3.61
CA TYR A 98 4.84 3.29 2.57
C TYR A 98 4.63 1.90 3.16
N SER A 99 5.22 1.62 4.33
CA SER A 99 5.05 0.33 5.02
C SER A 99 3.62 0.10 5.48
N GLU A 100 2.89 1.17 5.83
CA GLU A 100 1.47 1.09 6.16
C GLU A 100 0.64 0.78 4.92
N CYS A 101 0.86 1.48 3.81
CA CYS A 101 0.19 1.20 2.54
C CYS A 101 0.48 -0.20 2.01
N ALA A 102 1.72 -0.69 2.16
CA ALA A 102 2.09 -2.06 1.80
C ALA A 102 1.31 -3.13 2.59
N ARG A 103 0.78 -2.79 3.77
CA ARG A 103 -0.04 -3.70 4.60
C ARG A 103 -1.53 -3.58 4.31
N MET A 104 -2.00 -2.51 3.65
CA MET A 104 -3.42 -2.27 3.43
C MET A 104 -4.11 -3.34 2.57
N PRO A 105 -3.58 -3.77 1.40
CA PRO A 105 -4.23 -4.80 0.58
C PRO A 105 -4.50 -6.09 1.35
N THR A 106 -3.52 -6.52 2.15
CA THR A 106 -3.61 -7.69 3.02
C THR A 106 -4.65 -7.53 4.12
N ARG A 107 -4.71 -6.35 4.77
CA ARG A 107 -5.73 -6.06 5.79
C ARG A 107 -7.14 -6.02 5.21
N ILE A 108 -7.34 -5.34 4.08
CA ILE A 108 -8.62 -5.32 3.37
C ILE A 108 -9.03 -6.76 3.05
N THR A 109 -8.09 -7.56 2.57
CA THR A 109 -8.36 -8.97 2.23
C THR A 109 -8.80 -9.78 3.44
N SER A 110 -8.09 -9.69 4.57
CA SER A 110 -8.43 -10.45 5.78
C SER A 110 -9.78 -10.04 6.36
N GLU A 111 -10.13 -8.76 6.31
CA GLU A 111 -11.41 -8.25 6.84
C GLU A 111 -12.58 -8.61 5.93
N VAL A 112 -12.41 -8.59 4.60
CA VAL A 112 -13.44 -9.06 3.64
C VAL A 112 -13.75 -10.54 3.84
N VAL A 113 -12.70 -11.37 4.03
CA VAL A 113 -12.88 -12.81 4.31
C VAL A 113 -13.62 -13.01 5.63
N GLN A 114 -13.20 -12.33 6.70
CA GLN A 114 -13.88 -12.40 8.01
C GLN A 114 -15.35 -11.94 7.91
N TYR A 115 -15.61 -10.87 7.17
CA TYR A 115 -16.96 -10.36 6.94
C TYR A 115 -17.86 -11.43 6.31
N ARG A 116 -17.38 -12.10 5.25
CA ARG A 116 -18.11 -13.20 4.62
C ARG A 116 -18.27 -14.40 5.55
N GLU A 117 -17.24 -14.78 6.30
CA GLU A 117 -17.32 -15.90 7.25
C GLU A 117 -18.42 -15.69 8.30
N ILE A 118 -18.59 -14.45 8.78
CA ILE A 118 -19.70 -14.12 9.69
C ILE A 118 -21.05 -14.34 8.98
N TRP A 119 -21.20 -13.92 7.72
CA TRP A 119 -22.40 -14.19 6.95
C TRP A 119 -22.63 -15.69 6.70
N GLU A 120 -21.60 -16.47 6.43
CA GLU A 120 -21.73 -17.93 6.28
C GLU A 120 -22.23 -18.62 7.56
N LEU A 121 -21.92 -18.07 8.72
CA LEU A 121 -22.32 -18.62 10.01
C LEU A 121 -23.75 -18.25 10.42
N PHE A 122 -24.26 -17.11 9.97
CA PHE A 122 -25.52 -16.54 10.49
C PHE A 122 -26.55 -16.17 9.42
N GLY A 123 -26.13 -16.04 8.18
CA GLY A 123 -26.99 -15.69 7.07
C GLY A 123 -27.64 -16.90 6.44
N THR A 124 -28.81 -16.68 5.85
CA THR A 124 -29.43 -17.65 4.96
C THR A 124 -28.59 -17.84 3.69
N ARG A 125 -28.81 -18.96 3.00
CA ARG A 125 -28.09 -19.25 1.75
C ARG A 125 -28.19 -18.13 0.72
N ASP A 126 -29.37 -17.52 0.60
CA ASP A 126 -29.64 -16.45 -0.36
C ASP A 126 -28.92 -15.15 0.05
N GLU A 127 -28.91 -14.81 1.34
CA GLU A 127 -28.15 -13.65 1.86
C GLU A 127 -26.65 -13.83 1.66
N VAL A 128 -26.10 -15.02 1.95
CA VAL A 128 -24.67 -15.30 1.73
C VAL A 128 -24.30 -15.19 0.25
N PHE A 129 -25.19 -15.60 -0.65
CA PHE A 129 -24.99 -15.43 -2.09
C PHE A 129 -25.01 -13.96 -2.50
N GLN A 130 -25.99 -13.17 -2.03
CA GLN A 130 -26.06 -11.73 -2.31
C GLN A 130 -24.83 -10.98 -1.77
N VAL A 131 -24.42 -11.27 -0.54
CA VAL A 131 -23.19 -10.72 0.06
C VAL A 131 -21.97 -11.11 -0.76
N SER A 132 -21.84 -12.38 -1.15
CA SER A 132 -20.69 -12.83 -1.95
C SER A 132 -20.63 -12.13 -3.31
N LYS A 133 -21.78 -11.81 -3.91
CA LYS A 133 -21.87 -11.04 -5.16
C LYS A 133 -21.39 -9.60 -4.96
N ILE A 134 -21.94 -8.91 -3.96
CA ILE A 134 -21.56 -7.52 -3.64
C ILE A 134 -20.07 -7.45 -3.29
N LEU A 135 -19.55 -8.40 -2.50
CA LEU A 135 -18.12 -8.46 -2.19
C LEU A 135 -17.25 -8.70 -3.42
N SER A 136 -17.69 -9.52 -4.38
CA SER A 136 -16.93 -9.73 -5.62
C SER A 136 -16.83 -8.45 -6.45
N ASP A 137 -17.96 -7.75 -6.63
CA ASP A 137 -18.02 -6.49 -7.38
C ASP A 137 -17.20 -5.41 -6.66
N PHE A 138 -17.31 -5.33 -5.33
CA PHE A 138 -16.53 -4.45 -4.46
C PHE A 138 -15.02 -4.69 -4.61
N VAL A 139 -14.55 -5.94 -4.55
CA VAL A 139 -13.11 -6.25 -4.67
C VAL A 139 -12.59 -5.85 -6.05
N GLU A 140 -13.37 -6.08 -7.10
CA GLU A 140 -13.01 -5.65 -8.46
C GLU A 140 -12.87 -4.12 -8.56
N LYS A 141 -13.84 -3.37 -8.02
CA LYS A 141 -13.78 -1.90 -7.96
C LYS A 141 -12.59 -1.41 -7.15
N VAL A 142 -12.28 -2.02 -6.00
CA VAL A 142 -11.12 -1.67 -5.16
C VAL A 142 -9.81 -1.89 -5.91
N ILE A 143 -9.65 -3.03 -6.61
CA ILE A 143 -8.46 -3.30 -7.42
C ILE A 143 -8.32 -2.26 -8.53
N MET A 144 -9.41 -1.98 -9.26
CA MET A 144 -9.39 -0.97 -10.33
C MET A 144 -9.05 0.43 -9.80
N GLY A 145 -9.62 0.78 -8.64
CA GLY A 145 -9.39 2.06 -7.98
C GLY A 145 -7.96 2.24 -7.48
N ILE A 146 -7.37 1.22 -6.86
CA ILE A 146 -5.96 1.24 -6.44
C ILE A 146 -5.03 1.27 -7.66
N ARG A 147 -5.39 0.61 -8.76
CA ARG A 147 -4.57 0.53 -9.98
C ARG A 147 -4.53 1.84 -10.79
N ASN A 148 -5.51 2.73 -10.63
CA ASN A 148 -5.56 3.98 -11.38
C ASN A 148 -5.74 5.21 -10.47
N PRO A 149 -4.75 5.51 -9.61
CA PRO A 149 -4.88 6.50 -8.54
C PRO A 149 -4.87 7.96 -9.02
N LYS A 150 -4.52 8.24 -10.29
CA LYS A 150 -4.23 9.61 -10.78
C LYS A 150 -5.42 10.59 -10.73
N HIS A 151 -6.63 10.13 -10.38
CA HIS A 151 -7.82 10.97 -10.21
C HIS A 151 -8.54 10.70 -8.87
N GLY A 152 -7.81 10.19 -7.86
CA GLY A 152 -8.40 9.52 -6.70
C GLY A 152 -8.80 8.09 -7.07
N ILE A 153 -9.29 7.31 -6.10
CA ILE A 153 -9.93 6.03 -6.40
C ILE A 153 -11.15 6.35 -7.28
N THR A 154 -11.00 6.26 -8.62
CA THR A 154 -12.13 6.39 -9.54
C THR A 154 -13.16 5.34 -9.15
N GLY A 155 -14.37 5.80 -8.78
CA GLY A 155 -15.40 4.92 -8.23
C GLY A 155 -15.38 4.76 -6.71
N LEU A 156 -14.69 5.62 -5.94
CA LEU A 156 -14.85 5.67 -4.48
C LEU A 156 -16.33 5.79 -4.10
N ASP A 157 -17.10 6.65 -4.78
CA ASP A 157 -18.54 6.77 -4.57
C ASP A 157 -19.24 5.42 -4.82
N SER A 158 -18.91 4.74 -5.93
CA SER A 158 -19.47 3.40 -6.22
C SER A 158 -19.04 2.29 -5.27
N ILE A 159 -17.91 2.48 -4.56
CA ILE A 159 -17.44 1.59 -3.50
C ILE A 159 -18.20 1.90 -2.21
N LEU A 160 -18.46 3.19 -1.94
CA LEU A 160 -19.28 3.65 -0.81
C LEU A 160 -20.74 3.22 -0.96
N ASP A 161 -21.28 3.18 -2.19
CA ASP A 161 -22.59 2.62 -2.48
C ASP A 161 -22.65 1.13 -2.09
N ASP A 162 -21.62 0.33 -2.41
CA ASP A 162 -21.55 -1.08 -1.98
C ASP A 162 -21.51 -1.20 -0.44
N PHE A 163 -20.91 -0.24 0.26
CA PHE A 163 -20.93 -0.19 1.72
C PHE A 163 -22.34 0.08 2.27
N GLU A 164 -23.11 0.93 1.61
CA GLU A 164 -24.52 1.19 1.96
C GLU A 164 -25.37 -0.06 1.74
N ASP A 165 -25.22 -0.74 0.60
CA ASP A 165 -25.91 -2.02 0.31
C ASP A 165 -25.58 -3.10 1.36
N LEU A 166 -24.29 -3.23 1.73
CA LEU A 166 -23.85 -4.16 2.78
C LEU A 166 -24.40 -3.78 4.15
N HIS A 167 -24.54 -2.49 4.44
CA HIS A 167 -25.11 -2.01 5.69
C HIS A 167 -26.62 -2.26 5.76
N ASP A 168 -27.35 -2.02 4.68
CA ASP A 168 -28.79 -2.25 4.60
C ASP A 168 -29.12 -3.74 4.81
N MET A 169 -28.31 -4.65 4.27
CA MET A 169 -28.44 -6.09 4.56
C MET A 169 -28.15 -6.43 6.03
N GLN A 170 -27.21 -5.76 6.70
CA GLN A 170 -27.01 -5.96 8.15
C GLN A 170 -28.25 -5.53 8.93
N VAL A 171 -28.88 -4.42 8.53
CA VAL A 171 -30.09 -3.91 9.17
C VAL A 171 -31.24 -4.89 8.97
N SER A 172 -31.42 -5.45 7.77
CA SER A 172 -32.45 -6.46 7.51
C SER A 172 -32.25 -7.73 8.35
N LEU A 173 -31.00 -8.17 8.55
CA LEU A 173 -30.68 -9.33 9.40
C LEU A 173 -31.13 -9.15 10.85
N VAL A 174 -30.99 -7.93 11.40
CA VAL A 174 -31.42 -7.57 12.77
C VAL A 174 -32.94 -7.42 12.87
N GLN A 175 -33.59 -6.95 11.81
CA GLN A 175 -35.03 -6.69 11.81
C GLN A 175 -35.87 -7.93 11.48
N ASP A 176 -35.31 -8.92 10.80
CA ASP A 176 -36.07 -10.12 10.41
C ASP A 176 -36.24 -11.10 11.60
N PRO A 177 -37.46 -11.33 12.10
CA PRO A 177 -37.71 -12.30 13.17
C PRO A 177 -37.52 -13.77 12.73
N GLU A 178 -37.45 -14.08 11.43
CA GLU A 178 -37.21 -15.44 10.93
C GLU A 178 -35.74 -15.86 11.05
N SER A 179 -34.80 -14.94 10.82
CA SER A 179 -33.36 -15.17 11.01
C SER A 179 -33.03 -15.54 12.47
N HIS A 180 -33.79 -15.00 13.42
CA HIS A 180 -33.64 -15.27 14.85
C HIS A 180 -34.05 -16.69 15.26
N LYS A 181 -34.89 -17.35 14.45
CA LYS A 181 -35.31 -18.75 14.71
C LYS A 181 -34.22 -19.76 14.35
N GLN A 182 -33.32 -19.42 13.41
CA GLN A 182 -32.25 -20.33 12.97
C GLN A 182 -31.10 -20.41 14.00
N HIS A 183 -30.87 -19.34 14.76
CA HIS A 183 -29.81 -19.28 15.78
C HIS A 183 -30.32 -18.76 17.14
N PRO A 184 -31.13 -19.55 17.87
CA PRO A 184 -31.82 -19.08 19.09
C PRO A 184 -30.88 -18.73 20.28
N ASN A 185 -29.59 -19.09 20.20
CA ASN A 185 -28.62 -18.90 21.27
C ASN A 185 -27.71 -17.67 21.08
N MET A 186 -27.87 -16.89 20.01
CA MET A 186 -27.01 -15.73 19.75
C MET A 186 -27.80 -14.43 19.66
N ASN A 187 -27.23 -13.38 20.25
CA ASN A 187 -27.82 -12.06 20.23
C ASN A 187 -27.56 -11.41 18.85
N PRO A 188 -28.61 -11.10 18.07
CA PRO A 188 -28.50 -10.47 16.74
C PRO A 188 -27.71 -9.16 16.78
N MET A 189 -27.79 -8.41 17.89
CA MET A 189 -27.04 -7.18 18.10
C MET A 189 -25.53 -7.42 18.11
N THR A 190 -25.09 -8.56 18.65
CA THR A 190 -23.66 -8.91 18.71
C THR A 190 -23.12 -9.26 17.32
N VAL A 191 -23.91 -9.95 16.50
CA VAL A 191 -23.57 -10.28 15.10
C VAL A 191 -23.50 -9.00 14.27
N ALA A 192 -24.53 -8.16 14.34
CA ALA A 192 -24.55 -6.87 13.63
C ALA A 192 -23.38 -5.98 14.04
N SER A 193 -23.07 -5.88 15.35
CA SER A 193 -21.91 -5.11 15.81
C SER A 193 -20.58 -5.64 15.28
N SER A 194 -20.47 -6.97 15.09
CA SER A 194 -19.28 -7.61 14.53
C SER A 194 -19.16 -7.34 13.03
N LEU A 195 -20.25 -7.43 12.28
CA LEU A 195 -20.32 -7.09 10.85
C LEU A 195 -20.00 -5.61 10.61
N SER A 196 -20.62 -4.71 11.37
CA SER A 196 -20.34 -3.27 11.29
C SER A 196 -18.90 -2.94 11.66
N LYS A 197 -18.31 -3.66 12.64
CA LYS A 197 -16.88 -3.49 12.98
C LYS A 197 -15.99 -3.81 11.78
N GLN A 198 -16.16 -4.98 11.17
CA GLN A 198 -15.38 -5.41 9.99
C GLN A 198 -15.56 -4.42 8.83
N LEU A 199 -16.80 -4.04 8.55
CA LEU A 199 -17.13 -3.10 7.48
C LEU A 199 -16.47 -1.72 7.69
N ASN A 200 -16.48 -1.20 8.92
CA ASN A 200 -15.85 0.08 9.25
C ASN A 200 -14.31 0.03 9.13
N VAL A 201 -13.68 -1.11 9.45
CA VAL A 201 -12.23 -1.28 9.27
C VAL A 201 -11.88 -1.28 7.79
N ILE A 202 -12.64 -2.00 6.95
CA ILE A 202 -12.45 -1.99 5.49
C ILE A 202 -12.61 -0.57 4.94
N ARG A 203 -13.69 0.13 5.33
CA ARG A 203 -13.96 1.51 4.92
C ARG A 203 -12.82 2.46 5.31
N ALA A 204 -12.33 2.37 6.54
CA ALA A 204 -11.23 3.20 7.02
C ALA A 204 -9.94 2.98 6.19
N HIS A 205 -9.64 1.74 5.83
CA HIS A 205 -8.48 1.43 4.98
C HIS A 205 -8.63 1.97 3.55
N ILE A 206 -9.83 1.88 2.96
CA ILE A 206 -10.09 2.41 1.62
C ILE A 206 -10.02 3.94 1.58
N LEU A 207 -10.66 4.60 2.55
CA LEU A 207 -10.60 6.06 2.65
C LEU A 207 -9.17 6.54 2.88
N ARG A 208 -8.37 5.80 3.64
CA ARG A 208 -6.96 6.12 3.81
C ARG A 208 -6.18 5.92 2.51
N ALA A 209 -6.40 4.83 1.78
CA ALA A 209 -5.76 4.62 0.49
C ALA A 209 -6.11 5.73 -0.52
N ASP A 210 -7.37 6.18 -0.55
CA ASP A 210 -7.79 7.32 -1.37
C ASP A 210 -7.12 8.63 -0.92
N HIS A 211 -7.08 8.89 0.39
CA HIS A 211 -6.41 10.07 0.93
C HIS A 211 -4.93 10.12 0.55
N VAL A 212 -4.21 9.00 0.71
CA VAL A 212 -2.81 8.86 0.34
C VAL A 212 -2.60 9.09 -1.16
N SER A 213 -3.44 8.47 -1.99
CA SER A 213 -3.39 8.61 -3.44
C SER A 213 -3.65 10.04 -3.91
N ARG A 214 -4.47 10.83 -3.20
CA ARG A 214 -4.82 12.21 -3.60
C ARG A 214 -3.87 13.26 -3.07
N CYS A 215 -3.39 13.09 -1.84
CA CYS A 215 -2.65 14.14 -1.17
C CYS A 215 -1.13 14.03 -1.39
N ASN A 216 -0.63 12.90 -1.91
CA ASN A 216 0.76 12.46 -1.79
C ASN A 216 1.22 12.47 -0.31
N TYR A 217 2.25 11.71 0.06
CA TYR A 217 2.71 11.79 1.45
C TYR A 217 3.36 13.13 1.75
N LEU A 218 3.99 13.69 0.73
CA LEU A 218 4.75 14.91 0.82
C LEU A 218 4.42 15.80 -0.39
N PRO A 219 3.24 16.45 -0.38
CA PRO A 219 2.86 17.41 -1.43
C PRO A 219 3.89 18.56 -1.56
N VAL A 220 4.60 18.86 -0.48
CA VAL A 220 5.75 19.78 -0.45
C VAL A 220 7.09 19.04 -0.52
N GLY A 221 7.17 17.74 -0.24
CA GLY A 221 8.46 17.04 -0.19
C GLY A 221 9.07 16.84 -1.55
N ALA A 222 8.30 16.73 -2.63
CA ALA A 222 8.88 16.86 -3.97
C ALA A 222 9.61 18.21 -4.11
N ALA A 223 8.95 19.32 -3.77
CA ALA A 223 9.55 20.65 -3.83
C ALA A 223 10.73 20.82 -2.86
N PHE A 224 10.63 20.29 -1.65
CA PHE A 224 11.69 20.34 -0.63
C PHE A 224 12.89 19.50 -1.04
N ASN A 225 12.66 18.33 -1.64
CA ASN A 225 13.69 17.49 -2.24
C ASN A 225 14.40 18.22 -3.39
N TRP A 226 13.66 18.92 -4.26
CA TRP A 226 14.24 19.76 -5.31
C TRP A 226 15.09 20.90 -4.73
N ILE A 227 14.59 21.60 -3.71
CA ILE A 227 15.32 22.69 -3.04
C ILE A 227 16.60 22.15 -2.40
N ILE A 228 16.53 21.05 -1.65
CA ILE A 228 17.70 20.42 -1.03
C ILE A 228 18.71 19.99 -2.12
N SER A 229 18.24 19.36 -3.19
CA SER A 229 19.09 18.90 -4.29
C SER A 229 19.82 20.06 -4.99
N ILE A 230 19.11 21.16 -5.26
CA ILE A 230 19.70 22.38 -5.83
C ILE A 230 20.71 22.99 -4.86
N CYS A 231 20.36 23.14 -3.58
CA CYS A 231 21.26 23.66 -2.55
C CYS A 231 22.53 22.81 -2.42
N CYS A 232 22.42 21.49 -2.37
CA CYS A 232 23.54 20.56 -2.38
C CYS A 232 24.42 20.75 -3.62
N THR A 233 23.80 20.85 -4.79
CA THR A 233 24.53 21.03 -6.05
C THR A 233 25.28 22.36 -6.06
N MET A 234 24.67 23.46 -5.62
CA MET A 234 25.33 24.77 -5.53
C MET A 234 26.49 24.76 -4.53
N VAL A 235 26.31 24.15 -3.35
CA VAL A 235 27.37 24.02 -2.35
C VAL A 235 28.53 23.19 -2.87
N LEU A 236 28.23 22.06 -3.53
CA LEU A 236 29.24 21.17 -4.11
C LEU A 236 29.99 21.87 -5.26
N LEU A 237 29.32 22.64 -6.12
CA LEU A 237 29.97 23.42 -7.20
C LEU A 237 30.94 24.47 -6.63
N SER A 238 30.68 24.92 -5.40
CA SER A 238 31.47 25.95 -4.72
C SER A 238 32.66 25.38 -3.94
N VAL A 239 32.91 24.07 -3.92
CA VAL A 239 34.04 23.49 -3.19
C VAL A 239 35.38 23.81 -3.85
N THR A 240 36.37 24.17 -3.03
CA THR A 240 37.79 24.07 -3.41
C THR A 240 38.38 22.75 -2.98
N THR A 241 38.89 22.01 -3.95
CA THR A 241 39.73 20.83 -3.72
C THR A 241 41.13 21.12 -4.21
N THR A 242 42.12 20.91 -3.33
CA THR A 242 43.53 20.96 -3.72
C THR A 242 43.97 19.66 -4.42
N ASP A 243 43.23 18.57 -4.21
CA ASP A 243 43.52 17.25 -4.75
C ASP A 243 42.52 16.84 -5.85
N ILE A 244 43.07 16.47 -7.00
CA ILE A 244 42.34 16.00 -8.19
C ILE A 244 41.52 14.74 -7.86
N ILE A 245 42.02 13.86 -6.99
CA ILE A 245 41.33 12.61 -6.63
C ILE A 245 40.04 12.92 -5.86
N GLN A 246 40.08 13.90 -4.95
CA GLN A 246 38.91 14.32 -4.18
C GLN A 246 37.86 14.98 -5.11
N GLU A 247 38.30 15.74 -6.10
CA GLU A 247 37.45 16.41 -7.09
C GLU A 247 36.73 15.40 -8.01
N LEU A 248 37.43 14.35 -8.46
CA LEU A 248 36.90 13.35 -9.40
C LEU A 248 36.14 12.20 -8.75
N THR A 249 36.34 11.94 -7.45
CA THR A 249 35.78 10.73 -6.80
C THR A 249 34.82 11.07 -5.67
N LEU A 250 35.23 11.91 -4.72
CA LEU A 250 34.44 12.20 -3.53
C LEU A 250 33.23 13.08 -3.85
N LEU A 251 33.45 14.20 -4.56
CA LEU A 251 32.39 15.12 -4.94
C LEU A 251 31.31 14.43 -5.80
N PRO A 252 31.65 13.69 -6.87
CA PRO A 252 30.65 13.06 -7.73
C PRO A 252 29.89 11.92 -7.04
N SER A 253 30.54 11.18 -6.13
CA SER A 253 29.87 10.15 -5.34
C SER A 253 28.89 10.73 -4.32
N LEU A 254 29.21 11.88 -3.69
CA LEU A 254 28.29 12.60 -2.82
C LEU A 254 27.08 13.14 -3.59
N VAL A 255 27.30 13.76 -4.76
CA VAL A 255 26.20 14.22 -5.64
C VAL A 255 25.33 13.03 -6.05
N LEU A 256 25.95 11.94 -6.52
CA LEU A 256 25.25 10.73 -6.94
C LEU A 256 24.37 10.18 -5.82
N PHE A 257 24.92 10.10 -4.60
CA PHE A 257 24.20 9.57 -3.44
C PHE A 257 22.99 10.45 -3.08
N VAL A 258 23.15 11.77 -2.98
CA VAL A 258 22.01 12.68 -2.73
C VAL A 258 20.94 12.53 -3.81
N TYR A 259 21.35 12.48 -5.07
CA TYR A 259 20.41 12.39 -6.19
C TYR A 259 19.64 11.06 -6.18
N LEU A 260 20.34 9.94 -5.94
CA LEU A 260 19.70 8.64 -5.78
C LEU A 260 18.73 8.64 -4.60
N PHE A 261 19.11 9.23 -3.47
CA PHE A 261 18.26 9.28 -2.28
C PHE A 261 16.97 10.09 -2.52
N VAL A 262 17.09 11.23 -3.20
CA VAL A 262 15.94 12.07 -3.59
C VAL A 262 15.03 11.36 -4.59
N MET A 263 15.61 10.75 -5.63
CA MET A 263 14.83 9.99 -6.62
C MET A 263 14.09 8.82 -5.94
N PHE A 264 14.77 8.10 -5.05
CA PHE A 264 14.17 7.00 -4.30
C PHE A 264 12.99 7.45 -3.42
N MET A 265 13.15 8.56 -2.70
CA MET A 265 12.05 9.16 -1.92
C MET A 265 10.87 9.56 -2.81
N THR A 266 11.14 10.09 -4.00
CA THR A 266 10.09 10.52 -4.94
C THR A 266 9.31 9.34 -5.49
N GLU A 267 9.98 8.22 -5.78
CA GLU A 267 9.35 6.99 -6.25
C GLU A 267 8.51 6.30 -5.15
N MET A 268 8.88 6.47 -3.88
CA MET A 268 8.10 5.95 -2.75
C MET A 268 6.93 6.86 -2.32
N ASP A 269 6.86 8.09 -2.84
CA ASP A 269 5.83 9.07 -2.46
C ASP A 269 4.43 8.70 -2.96
N ASP A 270 4.35 7.93 -4.07
CA ASP A 270 3.11 7.35 -4.59
C ASP A 270 3.21 5.81 -4.62
N PRO A 271 2.82 5.12 -3.55
CA PRO A 271 2.98 3.67 -3.42
C PRO A 271 2.06 2.87 -4.36
N PHE A 272 1.05 3.52 -4.96
CA PHE A 272 0.02 2.86 -5.77
C PHE A 272 0.19 3.14 -7.27
N ASP A 273 1.13 3.99 -7.71
CA ASP A 273 1.40 4.17 -9.14
C ASP A 273 2.04 2.90 -9.73
N ILE A 274 1.31 2.23 -10.62
CA ILE A 274 1.77 1.04 -11.34
C ILE A 274 2.99 1.37 -12.25
N ASN A 275 3.12 2.62 -12.67
CA ASN A 275 4.25 3.05 -13.50
C ASN A 275 5.49 3.37 -12.67
N SER A 276 5.36 3.43 -11.34
CA SER A 276 6.51 3.65 -10.46
C SER A 276 7.44 2.45 -10.50
N SER A 277 8.69 2.71 -10.18
CA SER A 277 9.70 1.68 -10.00
C SER A 277 9.49 0.83 -8.74
N ILE A 278 8.76 1.37 -7.77
CA ILE A 278 8.56 0.82 -6.42
C ILE A 278 7.07 0.94 -6.11
N SER A 279 6.33 -0.15 -6.31
CA SER A 279 4.90 -0.19 -6.04
C SER A 279 4.55 -1.19 -4.95
N VAL A 280 3.47 -0.91 -4.23
CA VAL A 280 2.84 -1.86 -3.31
C VAL A 280 2.26 -3.04 -4.09
N SER A 281 2.52 -4.26 -3.62
CA SER A 281 1.89 -5.45 -4.19
C SER A 281 0.41 -5.49 -3.83
N ILE A 282 -0.43 -5.66 -4.86
CA ILE A 282 -1.88 -5.86 -4.76
C ILE A 282 -2.26 -7.33 -4.93
N GLU A 283 -1.29 -8.25 -4.95
CA GLU A 283 -1.48 -9.68 -5.21
C GLU A 283 -2.48 -10.33 -4.24
N SER A 284 -2.52 -9.89 -2.98
CA SER A 284 -3.49 -10.39 -2.00
C SER A 284 -4.94 -10.06 -2.39
N LEU A 285 -5.19 -8.87 -2.93
CA LEU A 285 -6.50 -8.48 -3.46
C LEU A 285 -6.82 -9.24 -4.75
N GLU A 286 -5.86 -9.47 -5.63
CA GLU A 286 -6.06 -10.26 -6.86
C GLU A 286 -6.42 -11.72 -6.53
N LYS A 287 -5.74 -12.31 -5.54
CA LYS A 287 -6.07 -13.63 -5.03
C LYS A 287 -7.47 -13.63 -4.41
N LEU A 288 -7.82 -12.60 -3.63
CA LEU A 288 -9.18 -12.44 -3.10
C LEU A 288 -10.22 -12.40 -4.22
N HIS A 289 -10.00 -11.63 -5.28
CA HIS A 289 -10.89 -11.55 -6.43
C HIS A 289 -11.11 -12.91 -7.11
N SER A 290 -10.05 -13.70 -7.26
CA SER A 290 -10.20 -15.08 -7.77
C SER A 290 -11.00 -15.96 -6.81
N THR A 291 -10.85 -15.73 -5.50
CA THR A 291 -11.53 -16.47 -4.44
C THR A 291 -13.02 -16.10 -4.38
N THR A 292 -13.38 -14.82 -4.52
CA THR A 292 -14.78 -14.35 -4.55
C THR A 292 -15.52 -14.92 -5.75
N ARG A 293 -14.89 -14.99 -6.91
CA ARG A 293 -15.46 -15.66 -8.08
C ARG A 293 -15.69 -17.15 -7.86
N GLN A 294 -14.74 -17.85 -7.23
CA GLN A 294 -14.90 -19.26 -6.87
C GLN A 294 -16.06 -19.48 -5.90
N TRP A 295 -16.27 -18.58 -4.93
CA TRP A 295 -17.42 -18.65 -4.03
C TRP A 295 -18.73 -18.61 -4.82
N LEU A 296 -18.88 -17.68 -5.77
CA LEU A 296 -20.07 -17.56 -6.60
C LEU A 296 -20.31 -18.81 -7.47
N GLU A 297 -19.27 -19.32 -8.12
CA GLU A 297 -19.37 -20.57 -8.91
C GLU A 297 -19.79 -21.78 -8.07
N GLU A 298 -19.32 -21.87 -6.82
CA GLU A 298 -19.69 -22.96 -5.93
C GLU A 298 -21.18 -22.89 -5.53
N PHE A 299 -21.72 -21.68 -5.34
CA PHE A 299 -23.15 -21.49 -5.08
C PHE A 299 -24.02 -21.92 -6.27
N ASP A 300 -23.61 -21.53 -7.49
CA ASP A 300 -24.31 -21.91 -8.73
C ASP A 300 -24.34 -23.43 -8.91
N ARG A 301 -23.19 -24.12 -8.73
CA ARG A 301 -23.11 -25.58 -8.85
C ARG A 301 -23.94 -26.34 -7.82
N ARG A 302 -24.17 -25.77 -6.63
CA ARG A 302 -25.02 -26.37 -5.60
C ARG A 302 -26.51 -26.06 -5.82
N SER A 303 -26.86 -25.22 -6.78
CA SER A 303 -28.24 -24.83 -7.08
C SER A 303 -28.83 -25.60 -8.28
N SER A 304 -27.96 -26.12 -9.16
CA SER A 304 -28.25 -27.06 -10.24
C SER A 304 -28.34 -28.50 -9.76
#